data_AF-A0A9E1QXQ3-F1
#
_entry.id   AF-A0A9E1QXQ3-F1
#
_cell.length_a   1.000
_cell.length_b   1.000
_cell.length_c   1.000
_cell.angle_alpha   90.00
_cell.angle_beta   90.00
_cell.angle_gamma   90.00
#
_symmetry.space_group_name_H-M   'P 1'
#
loop_
_entity.id
_entity.type
_entity.pdbx_description
1 polymer ?
#
loop_
_entity_poly.entity_id
_entity_poly.type
_entity_poly.pdbx_seq_one_letter_code
_entity_poly.pdbx_strand_id
1 'polypeptide(L)'
;MPELLSLHQLKAMEDPLKTPFELDVPGRERLICEEVFRHLPGKRIAFRSIWGGAEVLVKLFFRKKDLEIEQAGLDAIHDSGVPCPKKIWGLIDKEGGYFIATEFLQDAQTLSSCYQKFTKKKLTPLLHDAVKFIGFLHVNGWMQKD
;
A
#
# COMPACT_ATOMS: atom_id res chain seq x y z
N MET A 1 6.47 13.63 21.12
CA MET A 1 7.13 12.44 20.55
C MET A 1 6.04 11.53 20.02
N PRO A 2 6.17 10.96 18.81
CA PRO A 2 5.20 10.00 18.30
C PRO A 2 5.06 8.82 19.27
N GLU A 3 3.86 8.25 19.36
CA GLU A 3 3.59 7.07 20.19
C GLU A 3 4.37 5.88 19.64
N LEU A 4 4.99 5.08 20.52
CA LEU A 4 5.67 3.84 20.12
C LEU A 4 4.71 2.66 20.24
N LEU A 5 4.45 1.99 19.12
CA LEU A 5 3.56 0.84 19.03
C LEU A 5 4.33 -0.41 18.61
N SER A 6 4.02 -1.53 19.26
CA SER A 6 4.50 -2.86 18.88
C SER A 6 3.59 -3.53 17.84
N LEU A 7 4.09 -4.56 17.17
CA LEU A 7 3.28 -5.40 16.29
C LEU A 7 2.08 -6.04 17.00
N HIS A 8 2.25 -6.41 18.26
CA HIS A 8 1.17 -7.01 19.06
C HIS A 8 0.04 -6.00 19.33
N GLN A 9 0.39 -4.77 19.72
CA GLN A 9 -0.58 -3.69 19.92
C GLN A 9 -1.31 -3.36 18.62
N LEU A 10 -0.59 -3.15 17.52
CA LEU A 10 -1.21 -2.84 16.23
C LEU A 10 -2.15 -3.94 15.74
N LYS A 11 -1.81 -5.22 15.98
CA LYS A 11 -2.67 -6.34 15.59
C LYS A 11 -4.00 -6.35 16.35
N ALA A 12 -3.99 -5.91 17.61
CA ALA A 12 -5.15 -5.90 18.50
C ALA A 12 -5.99 -4.61 18.42
N MET A 13 -5.47 -3.53 17.82
CA MET A 13 -6.18 -2.28 17.68
C MET A 13 -7.34 -2.40 16.70
N GLU A 14 -8.54 -2.06 17.16
CA GLU A 14 -9.76 -2.00 16.33
C GLU A 14 -10.07 -0.57 15.88
N ASP A 15 -9.75 0.41 16.73
CA ASP A 15 -9.98 1.81 16.45
C ASP A 15 -9.08 2.34 15.31
N PRO A 16 -9.48 3.44 14.64
CA PRO A 16 -8.61 4.14 13.71
C PRO A 16 -7.28 4.53 14.35
N LEU A 17 -6.17 4.20 13.67
CA LEU A 17 -4.83 4.54 14.13
C LEU A 17 -4.61 6.05 14.02
N LYS A 18 -4.12 6.65 15.10
CA LYS A 18 -3.70 8.05 15.12
C LYS A 18 -2.27 8.14 14.57
N THR A 19 -2.04 9.03 13.61
CA THR A 19 -0.70 9.30 13.05
C THR A 19 -0.19 10.69 13.46
N PRO A 20 1.14 10.89 13.53
CA PRO A 20 2.20 9.91 13.32
C PRO A 20 2.47 9.01 14.53
N PHE A 21 3.02 7.81 14.30
CA PHE A 21 3.49 6.90 15.35
C PHE A 21 4.78 6.17 14.93
N GLU A 22 5.57 5.71 15.90
CA GLU A 22 6.71 4.82 15.67
C GLU A 22 6.27 3.36 15.80
N LEU A 23 6.72 2.51 14.89
CA LEU A 23 6.51 1.07 14.95
C LEU A 23 7.81 0.38 15.35
N ASP A 24 7.76 -0.30 16.50
CA ASP A 24 8.82 -1.18 16.95
C ASP A 24 8.80 -2.49 16.15
N VAL A 25 9.88 -2.75 15.43
CA VAL A 25 10.11 -4.00 14.70
C VAL A 25 11.37 -4.64 15.27
N PRO A 26 11.26 -5.78 15.98
CA PRO A 26 12.38 -6.38 16.69
C PRO A 26 13.64 -6.56 15.82
N GLY A 27 14.78 -6.12 16.35
CA GLY A 27 16.08 -6.24 15.68
C GLY A 27 16.26 -5.28 14.49
N ARG A 28 15.45 -4.22 14.39
CA ARG A 28 15.54 -3.21 13.33
C ARG A 28 15.39 -1.80 13.90
N GLU A 29 15.74 -0.83 13.07
CA GLU A 29 15.37 0.56 13.31
C GLU A 29 13.84 0.70 13.27
N ARG A 30 13.33 1.59 14.11
CA ARG A 30 11.90 1.88 14.19
C ARG A 30 11.41 2.47 12.88
N LEU A 31 10.26 2.01 12.42
CA LEU A 31 9.61 2.59 11.25
C LEU A 31 8.70 3.74 11.71
N ILE A 32 8.83 4.90 11.09
CA ILE A 32 7.92 6.02 11.34
C ILE A 32 6.73 5.88 10.41
N CYS A 33 5.53 5.79 10.99
CA CYS A 33 4.27 5.82 10.27
C CYS A 33 3.77 7.27 10.22
N GLU A 34 3.84 7.90 9.04
CA GLU A 34 3.44 9.29 8.83
C GLU A 34 1.92 9.43 8.60
N GLU A 35 1.34 8.50 7.85
CA GLU A 35 -0.06 8.54 7.45
C GLU A 35 -0.58 7.12 7.15
N VAL A 36 -1.77 6.78 7.64
CA VAL A 36 -2.41 5.48 7.41
C VAL A 36 -3.47 5.63 6.32
N PHE A 37 -3.30 4.91 5.20
CA PHE A 37 -4.26 4.89 4.09
C PHE A 37 -5.32 3.79 4.23
N ARG A 38 -4.99 2.72 4.96
CA ARG A 38 -5.93 1.63 5.22
C ARG A 38 -5.60 0.92 6.51
N HIS A 39 -6.59 0.78 7.38
CA HIS A 39 -6.54 -0.07 8.56
C HIS A 39 -7.61 -1.15 8.44
N LEU A 40 -7.20 -2.42 8.36
CA LEU A 40 -8.08 -3.58 8.50
C LEU A 40 -7.64 -4.34 9.77
N PRO A 41 -8.33 -4.13 10.91
CA PRO A 41 -7.97 -4.72 12.19
C PRO A 41 -7.66 -6.21 12.11
N GLY A 42 -6.57 -6.62 12.75
CA GLY A 42 -6.06 -8.01 12.76
C GLY A 42 -5.64 -8.58 11.40
N LYS A 43 -5.76 -7.83 10.29
CA LYS A 43 -5.46 -8.29 8.92
C LYS A 43 -4.27 -7.55 8.32
N ARG A 44 -4.42 -6.24 8.06
CA ARG A 44 -3.37 -5.42 7.43
C ARG A 44 -3.49 -3.93 7.73
N ILE A 45 -2.36 -3.24 7.64
CA ILE A 45 -2.25 -1.78 7.67
C ILE A 45 -1.44 -1.34 6.45
N ALA A 46 -1.90 -0.30 5.75
CA ALA A 46 -1.14 0.36 4.69
C ALA A 46 -0.85 1.81 5.09
N PHE A 47 0.42 2.19 5.09
CA PHE A 47 0.85 3.48 5.62
C PHE A 47 2.08 4.04 4.89
N ARG A 48 2.26 5.36 5.00
CA ARG A 48 3.41 6.09 4.48
C ARG A 48 4.56 6.08 5.49
N SER A 49 5.78 5.89 4.99
CA SER A 49 7.00 5.94 5.80
C SER A 49 8.17 6.52 4.99
N ILE A 50 9.30 6.77 5.65
CA ILE A 50 10.55 7.19 5.01
C ILE A 50 11.58 6.05 5.13
N TRP A 51 12.18 5.67 4.00
CA TRP A 51 13.24 4.67 3.94
C TRP A 51 14.40 5.18 3.08
N GLY A 52 15.61 5.25 3.66
CA GLY A 52 16.79 5.78 2.95
C GLY A 52 16.61 7.21 2.44
N GLY A 53 15.78 8.02 3.11
CA GLY A 53 15.44 9.38 2.70
C GLY A 53 14.34 9.51 1.65
N ALA A 54 13.78 8.40 1.16
CA ALA A 54 12.68 8.40 0.20
C ALA A 54 11.35 7.98 0.83
N GLU A 55 10.23 8.55 0.37
CA GLU A 55 8.90 8.12 0.80
C GLU A 55 8.53 6.76 0.18
N VAL A 56 7.98 5.88 1.02
CA VAL A 56 7.54 4.54 0.64
C VAL A 56 6.12 4.27 1.16
N LEU A 57 5.36 3.47 0.41
CA LEU A 57 4.12 2.87 0.90
C LEU A 57 4.45 1.51 1.52
N VAL A 58 4.27 1.38 2.83
CA VAL A 58 4.45 0.12 3.55
C VAL A 58 3.10 -0.54 3.74
N LYS A 59 2.99 -1.82 3.36
CA LYS A 59 1.86 -2.69 3.71
C LYS A 59 2.35 -3.71 4.72
N LEU A 60 1.83 -3.61 5.94
CA LEU A 60 2.01 -4.58 7.02
C LEU A 60 0.82 -5.54 7.03
N PHE A 61 1.09 -6.84 6.98
CA PHE A 61 0.14 -7.92 7.15
C PHE A 61 0.44 -8.70 8.42
N PHE A 62 -0.60 -9.28 9.03
CA PHE A 62 -0.47 -10.15 10.22
C PHE A 62 -0.62 -11.64 9.89
N ARG A 63 -0.68 -11.98 8.59
CA ARG A 63 -0.74 -13.36 8.08
C ARG A 63 0.20 -13.50 6.90
N LYS A 64 1.09 -14.51 6.95
CA LYS A 64 2.08 -14.79 5.91
C LYS A 64 1.44 -14.93 4.51
N LYS A 65 0.34 -15.67 4.42
CA LYS A 65 -0.39 -15.90 3.16
C LYS A 65 -0.82 -14.61 2.46
N ASP A 66 -1.14 -13.56 3.22
CA ASP A 66 -1.60 -12.30 2.64
C ASP A 66 -0.42 -11.54 2.00
N LEU A 67 0.77 -11.60 2.61
CA LEU A 67 2.00 -11.10 2.01
C LEU A 67 2.38 -11.91 0.76
N GLU A 68 2.28 -13.24 0.81
CA GLU A 68 2.60 -14.11 -0.33
C GLU A 68 1.70 -13.81 -1.54
N ILE A 69 0.39 -13.61 -1.31
CA ILE A 69 -0.57 -13.20 -2.36
C ILE A 69 -0.21 -11.81 -2.91
N GLU A 70 0.08 -10.84 -2.04
CA GLU A 70 0.45 -9.48 -2.45
C GLU A 70 1.74 -9.47 -3.29
N GLN A 71 2.75 -10.22 -2.86
CA GLN A 71 4.03 -10.34 -3.55
C GLN A 71 3.85 -10.98 -4.93
N ALA A 72 3.13 -12.11 -5.01
CA ALA A 72 2.86 -12.78 -6.27
C ALA A 72 2.07 -11.88 -7.24
N GLY A 73 1.09 -11.13 -6.73
CA GLY A 73 0.33 -10.16 -7.54
C GLY A 73 1.21 -9.02 -8.06
N LEU A 74 2.07 -8.46 -7.21
CA LEU A 74 2.95 -7.36 -7.60
C LEU A 74 3.99 -7.79 -8.64
N ASP A 75 4.65 -8.93 -8.42
CA ASP A 75 5.66 -9.45 -9.36
C ASP A 75 5.03 -9.73 -10.72
N ALA A 76 3.85 -10.34 -10.74
CA ALA A 76 3.21 -10.74 -11.98
C ALA A 76 2.59 -9.55 -12.75
N ILE A 77 2.10 -8.51 -12.05
CA ILE A 77 1.74 -7.23 -12.68
C ILE A 77 2.97 -6.58 -13.31
N HIS A 78 4.09 -6.53 -12.57
CA HIS A 78 5.34 -5.96 -13.06
C HIS A 78 5.85 -6.69 -14.32
N ASP A 79 5.87 -8.03 -14.28
CA ASP A 79 6.33 -8.88 -15.38
C ASP A 79 5.46 -8.74 -16.64
N SER A 80 4.19 -8.36 -16.48
CA SER A 80 3.27 -8.09 -17.60
C SER A 80 3.43 -6.69 -18.22
N GLY A 81 4.37 -5.88 -17.75
CA GLY A 81 4.63 -4.54 -18.26
C GLY A 81 3.55 -3.51 -17.91
N VAL A 82 2.65 -3.86 -16.97
CA VAL A 82 1.66 -2.94 -16.42
C VAL A 82 2.37 -1.91 -15.55
N PRO A 83 2.18 -0.60 -15.80
CA PRO A 83 2.65 0.44 -14.89
C PRO A 83 2.12 0.24 -13.47
N CYS A 84 3.02 -0.09 -12.55
CA CYS A 84 2.73 -0.24 -11.12
C CYS A 84 3.91 0.29 -10.28
N PRO A 85 3.68 0.68 -9.01
CA PRO A 85 4.75 1.03 -8.09
C PRO A 85 5.76 -0.12 -7.96
N LYS A 86 7.05 0.19 -8.00
CA LYS A 86 8.10 -0.82 -7.82
C LYS A 86 8.20 -1.25 -6.37
N LYS A 87 8.53 -2.52 -6.15
CA LYS A 87 8.93 -3.03 -4.83
C LYS A 87 10.29 -2.42 -4.45
N ILE A 88 10.37 -1.88 -3.24
CA ILE A 88 11.61 -1.37 -2.65
C ILE A 88 12.23 -2.45 -1.75
N TRP A 89 11.45 -3.02 -0.84
CA TRP A 89 11.91 -4.09 0.06
C TRP A 89 10.75 -4.95 0.56
N GLY A 90 11.09 -6.11 1.12
CA GLY A 90 10.17 -6.98 1.84
C GLY A 90 10.81 -7.46 3.14
N LEU A 91 9.99 -7.70 4.16
CA LEU A 91 10.45 -8.11 5.48
C LEU A 91 9.47 -9.10 6.10
N ILE A 92 10.00 -10.20 6.64
CA ILE A 92 9.28 -11.12 7.52
C ILE A 92 9.92 -11.02 8.90
N ASP A 93 9.13 -10.58 9.88
CA ASP A 93 9.53 -10.48 11.27
C ASP A 93 9.16 -11.75 12.06
N LYS A 94 9.92 -12.03 13.13
CA LYS A 94 9.74 -13.22 13.97
C LYS A 94 8.48 -13.16 14.85
N GLU A 95 8.00 -11.96 15.18
CA GLU A 95 6.79 -11.73 15.98
C GLU A 95 5.51 -11.67 15.13
N GLY A 96 5.58 -12.08 13.86
CA GLY A 96 4.41 -12.25 13.00
C GLY A 96 4.00 -11.01 12.21
N GLY A 97 4.92 -10.06 12.02
CA GLY A 97 4.79 -8.96 11.06
C GLY A 97 5.30 -9.34 9.67
N TYR A 98 4.50 -9.12 8.64
CA TYR A 98 4.84 -9.43 7.25
C TYR A 98 4.71 -8.16 6.41
N PHE A 99 5.82 -7.62 5.94
CA PHE A 99 5.87 -6.30 5.32
C PHE A 99 6.31 -6.38 3.86
N ILE A 100 5.72 -5.49 3.07
CA ILE A 100 6.21 -5.12 1.74
C ILE A 100 6.17 -3.61 1.60
N ALA A 101 7.23 -3.02 1.06
CA ALA A 101 7.29 -1.61 0.74
C ALA A 101 7.40 -1.40 -0.77
N THR A 102 6.63 -0.46 -1.28
CA THR A 102 6.68 -0.01 -2.68
C THR A 102 6.99 1.48 -2.76
N GLU A 103 7.32 1.94 -3.95
CA GLU A 103 7.35 3.37 -4.27
C GLU A 103 6.06 4.04 -3.77
N PHE A 104 6.21 5.18 -3.11
CA PHE A 104 5.07 6.03 -2.78
C PHE A 104 4.76 6.92 -3.99
N LEU A 105 3.51 6.92 -4.45
CA LEU A 105 3.08 7.75 -5.57
C LEU A 105 2.70 9.14 -5.06
N GLN A 106 3.66 10.07 -5.14
CA GLN A 106 3.42 11.48 -4.80
C GLN A 106 2.30 12.06 -5.64
N ASP A 107 1.46 12.88 -5.00
CA ASP A 107 0.35 13.61 -5.64
C ASP A 107 -0.66 12.73 -6.38
N ALA A 108 -0.69 11.42 -6.08
CA ALA A 108 -1.63 10.49 -6.68
C ALA A 108 -3.06 10.88 -6.33
N GLN A 109 -3.93 10.95 -7.35
CA GLN A 109 -5.35 11.18 -7.18
C GLN A 109 -6.14 9.94 -7.56
N THR A 110 -7.12 9.60 -6.73
CA THR A 110 -8.04 8.50 -7.06
C THR A 110 -8.98 8.94 -8.19
N LEU A 111 -9.35 7.99 -9.06
CA LEU A 111 -10.37 8.25 -10.09
C LEU A 111 -11.68 8.75 -9.48
N SER A 112 -12.03 8.29 -8.27
CA SER A 112 -13.20 8.78 -7.51
C SER A 112 -13.09 10.27 -7.16
N SER A 113 -11.93 10.72 -6.66
CA SER A 113 -11.71 12.14 -6.37
C SER A 113 -11.76 12.99 -7.63
N CYS A 114 -11.15 12.51 -8.72
CA CYS A 114 -11.22 13.17 -10.02
C CYS A 114 -12.67 13.27 -10.52
N TYR A 115 -13.46 12.21 -10.39
CA TYR A 115 -14.87 12.18 -10.78
C TYR A 115 -15.70 13.24 -10.04
N GLN A 116 -15.45 13.45 -8.74
CA GLN A 116 -16.16 14.44 -7.93
C GLN A 116 -15.75 15.89 -8.26
N LYS A 117 -14.48 16.12 -8.62
CA LYS A 117 -13.91 17.47 -8.77
C LYS A 117 -13.91 17.98 -10.21
N PHE A 118 -13.77 17.09 -11.19
CA PHE A 118 -13.49 17.50 -12.57
C PHE A 118 -14.77 17.75 -13.35
N THR A 119 -14.72 18.72 -14.26
CA THR A 119 -15.78 18.92 -15.25
C THR A 119 -15.81 17.77 -16.24
N LYS A 120 -16.97 17.54 -16.87
CA LYS A 120 -17.12 16.51 -17.92
C LYS A 120 -16.03 16.57 -18.99
N LYS A 121 -15.64 17.79 -19.40
CA LYS A 121 -14.57 18.00 -20.41
C LYS A 121 -13.22 17.42 -19.97
N LYS A 122 -12.86 17.55 -18.69
CA LYS A 122 -11.61 16.97 -18.13
C LYS A 122 -11.76 15.48 -17.80
N LEU A 123 -12.95 15.06 -17.40
CA LEU A 123 -13.21 13.69 -16.96
C LEU A 123 -13.28 12.68 -18.12
N THR A 124 -13.87 13.05 -19.26
CA THR A 124 -14.00 12.15 -20.42
C THR A 124 -12.66 11.54 -20.87
N PRO A 125 -11.59 12.31 -21.15
CA PRO A 125 -10.31 11.71 -21.54
C PRO A 125 -9.70 10.83 -20.44
N LEU A 126 -9.82 11.25 -19.17
CA LEU A 126 -9.32 10.46 -18.04
C LEU A 126 -10.02 9.09 -17.93
N LEU A 127 -11.34 9.06 -18.06
CA LEU A 127 -12.10 7.80 -18.04
C LEU A 127 -11.75 6.91 -19.23
N HIS A 128 -11.54 7.50 -20.40
CA HIS A 128 -11.10 6.74 -21.57
C HIS A 128 -9.73 6.10 -21.34
N ASP A 129 -8.78 6.82 -20.75
CA ASP A 129 -7.45 6.27 -20.44
C ASP A 129 -7.52 5.21 -19.33
N ALA A 130 -8.37 5.39 -18.32
CA ALA A 130 -8.62 4.39 -17.29
C ALA A 130 -9.23 3.10 -17.89
N VAL A 131 -10.22 3.21 -18.78
CA VAL A 131 -10.82 2.05 -19.45
C VAL A 131 -9.82 1.35 -20.37
N LYS A 132 -8.95 2.11 -21.07
CA LYS A 132 -7.84 1.54 -21.84
C LYS A 132 -6.87 0.77 -20.95
N PHE A 133 -6.53 1.31 -19.79
CA PHE A 133 -5.66 0.64 -18.83
C PHE A 133 -6.30 -0.66 -18.29
N ILE A 134 -7.60 -0.66 -17.99
CA ILE A 134 -8.33 -1.87 -17.61
C ILE A 134 -8.32 -2.89 -18.75
N GLY A 135 -8.54 -2.46 -19.99
CA GLY A 135 -8.40 -3.33 -21.17
C GLY A 135 -7.00 -3.92 -21.28
N PHE A 136 -5.97 -3.12 -21.01
CA PHE A 136 -4.57 -3.57 -20.97
C PHE A 136 -4.33 -4.63 -19.88
N LEU A 137 -4.90 -4.48 -18.69
CA LEU A 137 -4.87 -5.51 -17.65
C LEU A 137 -5.49 -6.82 -18.16
N HIS A 138 -6.69 -6.74 -18.74
CA HIS A 138 -7.45 -7.91 -19.17
C HIS A 138 -6.74 -8.72 -20.26
N VAL A 139 -6.15 -8.05 -21.27
CA VAL A 139 -5.40 -8.75 -22.34
C VAL A 139 -4.12 -9.40 -21.82
N ASN A 140 -3.59 -8.92 -20.69
CA ASN A 140 -2.45 -9.51 -19.99
C ASN A 140 -2.86 -10.54 -18.93
N GLY A 141 -4.13 -10.98 -18.92
CA GLY A 141 -4.61 -12.02 -18.02
C GLY A 141 -4.96 -11.55 -16.61
N TRP A 142 -4.96 -10.24 -16.37
CA TRP A 142 -5.26 -9.65 -15.06
C TRP A 142 -6.70 -9.21 -14.96
N MET A 143 -7.36 -9.62 -13.88
CA MET A 143 -8.67 -9.13 -13.51
C MET A 143 -8.62 -8.52 -12.12
N GLN A 144 -8.85 -7.22 -12.05
CA GLN A 144 -9.00 -6.52 -10.79
C GLN A 144 -10.35 -6.90 -10.14
N LYS A 145 -10.36 -7.20 -8.84
CA LYS A 145 -11.54 -7.70 -8.11
C LYS A 145 -12.09 -6.72 -7.07
N ASP A 146 -11.50 -5.53 -6.98
CA ASP A 146 -11.86 -4.46 -6.06
C ASP A 146 -12.28 -3.17 -6.79
#